data_AF-A0ABD0N4G0-F1
#
_entry.id   AF-A0ABD0N4G0-F1
#
_cell.length_a   1.000
_cell.length_b   1.000
_cell.length_c   1.000
_cell.angle_alpha   90.00
_cell.angle_beta   90.00
_cell.angle_gamma   90.00
#
_symmetry.space_group_name_H-M   'P 1'
#
loop_
_entity.id
_entity.type
_entity.pdbx_description
1 polymer ?
#
loop_
_entity_poly.entity_id
_entity_poly.type
_entity_poly.pdbx_seq_one_letter_code
_entity_poly.pdbx_strand_id
1 'polypeptide(L)'
;ESSPAPVRSRRPKPHWCEPDDPLMESWDSLTKFNQCQRGRISNMGLEGDIFDEFVQRQSRPSPAATRRPSAPALPDSDDPEDDPRDPDEDFEIPVLPQGRHLVINILSTWGDRHYVGLNGIEIFSSTGEPVTPVHITADPPDINILPAYGKDPRVVTNLIDGVHRTQDDMHLWLAPFTPGRKHIISMDLGVRCCLAMIRVWNYNKSRIHSFRGAREMEMILDGRCIFRGEIAKASGTLSG
;
A
#
# COMPACT_ATOMS: atom_id res chain seq x y z
N GLU A 1 62.56 -43.59 -47.85
CA GLU A 1 61.35 -44.41 -47.68
C GLU A 1 61.41 -45.20 -46.39
N SER A 2 60.41 -45.05 -45.53
CA SER A 2 59.81 -46.07 -44.65
C SER A 2 59.04 -45.36 -43.54
N SER A 3 57.71 -45.44 -43.61
CA SER A 3 56.77 -44.92 -42.62
C SER A 3 56.79 -45.74 -41.32
N PRO A 4 56.35 -45.13 -40.21
CA PRO A 4 55.46 -45.85 -39.30
C PRO A 4 54.15 -45.08 -39.00
N ALA A 5 53.12 -45.87 -38.73
CA ALA A 5 51.72 -45.54 -38.46
C ALA A 5 51.49 -44.73 -37.16
N PRO A 6 50.32 -44.09 -36.98
CA PRO A 6 50.09 -43.16 -35.87
C PRO A 6 49.75 -43.89 -34.56
N VAL A 7 50.44 -43.52 -33.48
CA VAL A 7 50.10 -43.92 -32.11
C VAL A 7 48.93 -43.06 -31.62
N ARG A 8 47.82 -43.72 -31.27
CA ARG A 8 46.60 -43.12 -30.70
C ARG A 8 46.89 -42.34 -29.43
N SER A 9 46.41 -41.10 -29.40
CA SER A 9 46.34 -40.22 -28.23
C SER A 9 45.55 -40.85 -27.07
N ARG A 10 46.15 -40.95 -25.89
CA ARG A 10 45.41 -41.04 -24.62
C ARG A 10 45.45 -39.68 -23.95
N ARG A 11 44.36 -38.91 -24.11
CA ARG A 11 44.07 -37.77 -23.22
C ARG A 11 43.64 -38.32 -21.86
N PRO A 12 44.10 -37.76 -20.73
CA PRO A 12 43.57 -38.13 -19.43
C PRO A 12 42.10 -37.69 -19.32
N LYS A 13 41.24 -38.58 -18.81
CA LYS A 13 39.84 -38.28 -18.50
C LYS A 13 39.79 -37.27 -17.34
N PRO A 14 38.92 -36.25 -17.39
CA PRO A 14 38.62 -35.47 -16.21
C PRO A 14 37.86 -36.36 -15.21
N HIS A 15 38.31 -36.30 -13.96
CA HIS A 15 37.69 -36.93 -12.82
C HIS A 15 36.41 -36.14 -12.48
N TRP A 16 35.26 -36.70 -12.83
CA TRP A 16 33.99 -36.26 -12.28
C TRP A 16 33.97 -36.69 -10.81
N CYS A 17 34.18 -35.74 -9.90
CA CYS A 17 33.81 -35.89 -8.51
C CYS A 17 32.74 -34.86 -8.19
N GLU A 18 31.58 -35.43 -7.85
CA GLU A 18 30.45 -35.00 -7.04
C GLU A 18 30.11 -33.49 -6.96
N PRO A 19 28.86 -33.11 -7.26
CA PRO A 19 28.36 -31.80 -6.90
C PRO A 19 28.16 -31.74 -5.39
N ASP A 20 28.97 -30.93 -4.70
CA ASP A 20 28.61 -30.40 -3.39
C ASP A 20 27.29 -29.64 -3.56
N ASP A 21 26.25 -30.15 -2.90
CA ASP A 21 24.85 -29.77 -3.09
C ASP A 21 24.45 -28.70 -2.05
N PRO A 22 24.51 -27.39 -2.37
CA PRO A 22 24.07 -26.32 -1.46
C PRO A 22 22.56 -26.37 -1.17
N LEU A 23 21.80 -27.25 -1.82
CA LEU A 23 20.40 -27.49 -1.49
C LEU A 23 20.23 -28.35 -0.23
N MET A 24 21.19 -29.23 0.11
CA MET A 24 21.04 -30.15 1.25
C MET A 24 21.15 -29.43 2.61
N GLU A 25 21.95 -28.35 2.68
CA GLU A 25 22.06 -27.48 3.87
C GLU A 25 20.78 -26.67 4.13
N SER A 26 20.00 -26.37 3.08
CA SER A 26 18.72 -25.67 3.16
C SER A 26 17.62 -26.56 3.76
N TRP A 27 17.62 -27.86 3.43
CA TRP A 27 16.67 -28.83 3.96
C TRP A 27 16.92 -29.17 5.43
N ASP A 28 18.19 -29.25 5.85
CA ASP A 28 18.53 -29.43 7.27
C ASP A 28 18.16 -28.21 8.12
N SER A 29 18.26 -27.00 7.56
CA SER A 29 17.83 -25.76 8.20
C SER A 29 16.30 -25.68 8.38
N LEU A 30 15.55 -26.13 7.36
CA LEU A 30 14.08 -26.23 7.42
C LEU A 30 13.60 -27.29 8.42
N THR A 31 14.32 -28.42 8.52
CA THR A 31 13.99 -29.48 9.47
C THR A 31 14.25 -29.04 10.92
N LYS A 32 15.35 -28.31 11.14
CA LYS A 32 15.66 -27.67 12.45
C LYS A 32 14.67 -26.55 12.80
N PHE A 33 14.23 -25.75 11.84
CA PHE A 33 13.18 -24.74 12.05
C PHE A 33 11.85 -25.39 12.46
N ASN A 34 11.44 -26.46 11.78
CA ASN A 34 10.19 -27.16 12.07
C ASN A 34 10.22 -27.88 13.44
N GLN A 35 11.38 -28.42 13.85
CA GLN A 35 11.57 -28.99 15.19
C GLN A 35 11.51 -27.94 16.31
N CYS A 36 12.09 -26.75 16.10
CA CYS A 36 12.06 -25.66 17.09
C CYS A 36 10.71 -24.92 17.16
N GLN A 37 9.85 -25.03 16.14
CA GLN A 37 8.54 -24.36 16.09
C GLN A 37 7.35 -25.30 16.34
N ARG A 38 7.60 -26.58 16.61
CA ARG A 38 6.59 -27.63 16.83
C ARG A 38 5.72 -27.47 18.09
N GLY A 39 5.85 -26.36 18.82
CA GLY A 39 4.98 -25.97 19.93
C GLY A 39 4.34 -24.58 19.77
N ARG A 40 4.57 -23.87 18.65
CA ARG A 40 4.02 -22.51 18.44
C ARG A 40 2.63 -22.49 17.79
N ILE A 41 2.20 -23.61 17.19
CA ILE A 41 0.91 -23.73 16.47
C ILE A 41 -0.03 -24.73 17.16
N SER A 42 0.32 -25.18 18.37
CA SER A 42 -0.59 -25.95 19.21
C SER A 42 -1.29 -25.03 20.22
N ASN A 43 -2.15 -24.15 19.71
CA ASN A 43 -3.28 -23.64 20.49
C ASN A 43 -4.42 -23.30 19.54
N MET A 44 -4.96 -24.31 18.85
CA MET A 44 -6.31 -24.24 18.31
C MET A 44 -7.31 -24.60 19.43
N GLY A 45 -7.19 -23.89 20.55
CA GLY A 45 -8.10 -23.96 21.68
C GLY A 45 -8.97 -22.70 21.67
N LEU A 46 -10.12 -22.81 21.02
CA LEU A 46 -11.35 -22.03 21.21
C LEU A 46 -11.21 -20.73 22.03
N GLU A 47 -10.83 -19.64 21.39
CA GLU A 47 -11.18 -18.29 21.84
C GLU A 47 -11.90 -17.61 20.67
N GLY A 48 -13.19 -17.32 20.90
CA GLY A 48 -14.13 -16.84 19.89
C GLY A 48 -13.61 -15.63 19.15
N ASP A 49 -13.66 -15.70 17.83
CA ASP A 49 -13.37 -14.59 16.95
C ASP A 49 -14.48 -13.53 17.03
N ILE A 50 -14.09 -12.29 16.70
CA ILE A 50 -14.91 -11.07 16.75
C ILE A 50 -16.25 -11.20 15.99
N PHE A 51 -16.37 -12.20 15.13
CA PHE A 51 -17.60 -12.55 14.42
C PHE A 51 -18.71 -13.11 15.33
N ASP A 52 -18.38 -13.81 16.42
CA ASP A 52 -19.38 -14.39 17.33
C ASP A 52 -20.12 -13.34 18.17
N GLU A 53 -19.49 -12.19 18.48
CA GLU A 53 -20.16 -11.09 19.19
C GLU A 53 -21.16 -10.35 18.29
N PHE A 54 -20.90 -10.29 16.97
CA PHE A 54 -21.77 -9.58 16.02
C PHE A 54 -23.06 -10.37 15.73
N VAL A 55 -23.00 -11.70 15.70
CA VAL A 55 -24.16 -12.58 15.46
C VAL A 55 -25.10 -12.65 16.68
N GLN A 56 -24.57 -12.56 17.90
CA GLN A 56 -25.39 -12.59 19.13
C GLN A 56 -26.18 -11.29 19.38
N ARG A 57 -25.73 -10.14 18.86
CA ARG A 57 -26.46 -8.88 19.03
C ARG A 57 -27.73 -8.77 18.17
N GLN A 58 -27.83 -9.51 17.07
CA GLN A 58 -28.98 -9.47 16.17
C GLN A 58 -30.08 -10.50 16.47
N SER A 59 -29.90 -11.37 17.48
CA SER A 59 -30.78 -12.53 17.72
C SER A 59 -31.50 -12.54 19.08
N ARG A 60 -31.66 -11.38 19.74
CA ARG A 60 -32.51 -11.26 20.95
C ARG A 60 -33.98 -10.97 20.60
N PRO A 61 -34.93 -11.85 20.94
CA PRO A 61 -36.36 -11.52 20.92
C PRO A 61 -36.73 -10.70 22.17
N SER A 62 -37.48 -9.62 21.97
CA SER A 62 -38.07 -8.83 23.05
C SER A 62 -39.15 -9.62 23.81
N PRO A 63 -39.17 -9.65 25.15
CA PRO A 63 -40.32 -10.17 25.89
C PRO A 63 -41.39 -9.08 26.06
N ALA A 64 -42.63 -9.49 25.81
CA ALA A 64 -43.83 -8.66 25.88
C ALA A 64 -44.28 -8.35 27.33
N ALA A 65 -44.84 -7.14 27.45
CA ALA A 65 -45.98 -6.73 28.28
C ALA A 65 -45.93 -6.93 29.82
N THR A 66 -45.85 -5.80 30.52
CA THR A 66 -46.62 -5.61 31.78
C THR A 66 -47.23 -4.21 31.78
N ARG A 67 -48.57 -4.14 31.77
CA ARG A 67 -49.38 -2.91 31.86
C ARG A 67 -49.44 -2.41 33.30
N ARG A 68 -49.36 -1.07 33.50
CA ARG A 68 -50.20 -0.24 34.42
C ARG A 68 -49.83 1.26 34.34
N PRO A 69 -50.69 2.21 34.81
CA PRO A 69 -51.23 3.26 33.94
C PRO A 69 -50.80 4.71 34.24
N SER A 70 -50.87 5.53 33.17
CA SER A 70 -51.25 6.95 33.05
C SER A 70 -50.82 8.03 34.07
N ALA A 71 -50.04 9.01 33.58
CA ALA A 71 -50.08 10.43 33.98
C ALA A 71 -49.51 11.30 32.82
N PRO A 72 -49.86 12.60 32.71
CA PRO A 72 -50.16 13.26 31.43
C PRO A 72 -48.97 13.89 30.70
N ALA A 73 -49.17 14.07 29.40
CA ALA A 73 -48.27 14.64 28.40
C ALA A 73 -47.92 16.12 28.67
N LEU A 74 -46.66 16.46 28.38
CA LEU A 74 -46.17 17.81 28.16
C LEU A 74 -45.89 18.01 26.67
N PRO A 75 -46.05 19.23 26.13
CA PRO A 75 -46.12 19.47 24.69
C PRO A 75 -44.76 19.34 24.01
N ASP A 76 -44.79 18.76 22.81
CA ASP A 76 -43.69 18.67 21.86
C ASP A 76 -43.11 20.07 21.60
N SER A 77 -41.87 20.28 22.01
CA SER A 77 -41.02 21.30 21.43
C SER A 77 -40.41 20.70 20.17
N ASP A 78 -40.91 21.14 19.02
CA ASP A 78 -40.29 20.99 17.70
C ASP A 78 -38.91 21.68 17.73
N ASP A 79 -37.90 21.01 18.28
CA ASP A 79 -36.51 21.33 17.99
C ASP A 79 -36.20 20.73 16.60
N PRO A 80 -35.72 21.53 15.62
CA PRO A 80 -35.19 20.96 14.41
C PRO A 80 -33.97 20.13 14.82
N GLU A 81 -34.07 18.81 14.70
CA GLU A 81 -32.88 17.94 14.68
C GLU A 81 -32.01 18.44 13.52
N ASP A 82 -31.02 19.27 13.87
CA ASP A 82 -29.90 19.64 13.01
C ASP A 82 -29.07 18.35 12.91
N ASP A 83 -29.57 17.41 12.10
CA ASP A 83 -28.82 16.23 11.67
C ASP A 83 -27.49 16.75 11.12
N PRO A 84 -26.35 16.45 11.76
CA PRO A 84 -25.07 16.92 11.29
C PRO A 84 -24.80 16.22 9.96
N ARG A 85 -25.27 16.83 8.86
CA ARG A 85 -24.95 16.44 7.50
C ARG A 85 -23.46 16.17 7.46
N ASP A 86 -23.09 14.95 7.07
CA ASP A 86 -21.70 14.57 6.92
C ASP A 86 -21.07 15.59 5.96
N PRO A 87 -20.09 16.42 6.39
CA PRO A 87 -19.50 17.43 5.53
C PRO A 87 -18.82 16.84 4.29
N ASP A 88 -18.63 15.51 4.25
CA ASP A 88 -18.16 14.78 3.06
C ASP A 88 -19.27 14.56 1.99
N GLU A 89 -20.57 14.77 2.28
CA GLU A 89 -21.65 14.58 1.28
C GLU A 89 -21.69 15.66 0.17
N ASP A 90 -21.12 16.84 0.42
CA ASP A 90 -21.15 17.98 -0.53
C ASP A 90 -19.90 18.07 -1.43
N PHE A 91 -18.95 17.14 -1.34
CA PHE A 91 -17.73 17.18 -2.15
C PHE A 91 -17.93 16.55 -3.54
N GLU A 92 -17.90 17.39 -4.58
CA GLU A 92 -17.87 16.94 -5.98
C GLU A 92 -16.47 17.07 -6.60
N ILE A 93 -16.00 16.00 -7.26
CA ILE A 93 -14.74 16.01 -8.01
C ILE A 93 -14.88 16.95 -9.22
N PRO A 94 -14.06 18.02 -9.32
CA PRO A 94 -14.17 18.98 -10.41
C PRO A 94 -13.77 18.38 -11.77
N VAL A 95 -14.45 18.84 -12.83
CA VAL A 95 -14.10 18.49 -14.20
C VAL A 95 -12.93 19.36 -14.69
N LEU A 96 -11.84 18.72 -15.13
CA LEU A 96 -10.65 19.39 -15.68
C LEU A 96 -10.10 20.52 -14.80
N PRO A 97 -9.78 20.26 -13.51
CA PRO A 97 -9.25 21.30 -12.65
C PRO A 97 -7.94 21.86 -13.21
N GLN A 98 -7.76 23.18 -13.11
CA GLN A 98 -6.59 23.89 -13.61
C GLN A 98 -5.71 24.38 -12.46
N GLY A 99 -4.40 24.13 -12.55
CA GLY A 99 -3.44 24.62 -11.56
C GLY A 99 -2.00 24.23 -11.88
N ARG A 100 -1.09 24.48 -10.94
CA ARG A 100 0.34 24.21 -11.07
C ARG A 100 0.93 23.44 -9.90
N HIS A 101 0.46 23.69 -8.69
CA HIS A 101 0.98 23.07 -7.47
C HIS A 101 -0.01 22.02 -6.97
N LEU A 102 0.38 20.76 -7.10
CA LEU A 102 -0.40 19.61 -6.64
C LEU A 102 0.16 19.14 -5.30
N VAL A 103 -0.72 19.04 -4.31
CA VAL A 103 -0.42 18.50 -2.99
C VAL A 103 -1.29 17.27 -2.77
N ILE A 104 -0.66 16.18 -2.39
CA ILE A 104 -1.32 14.92 -2.04
C ILE A 104 -1.09 14.67 -0.57
N ASN A 105 -2.15 14.41 0.19
CA ASN A 105 -2.09 14.04 1.59
C ASN A 105 -2.60 12.61 1.76
N ILE A 106 -1.75 11.71 2.24
CA ILE A 106 -2.13 10.32 2.52
C ILE A 106 -2.66 10.25 3.96
N LEU A 107 -3.91 9.81 4.11
CA LEU A 107 -4.63 9.82 5.38
C LEU A 107 -4.54 8.47 6.11
N SER A 108 -4.51 7.37 5.35
CA SER A 108 -4.43 6.03 5.89
C SER A 108 -3.70 5.06 4.96
N THR A 109 -3.29 3.92 5.50
CA THR A 109 -2.68 2.81 4.74
C THR A 109 -3.65 1.62 4.67
N TRP A 110 -3.32 0.64 3.85
CA TRP A 110 -4.05 -0.62 3.78
C TRP A 110 -3.86 -1.55 4.99
N GLY A 111 -3.06 -1.15 6.00
CA GLY A 111 -2.94 -1.88 7.27
C GLY A 111 -1.55 -1.83 7.93
N ASP A 112 -0.52 -1.31 7.27
CA ASP A 112 0.79 -1.10 7.90
C ASP A 112 0.75 0.16 8.78
N ARG A 113 1.13 0.00 10.05
CA ARG A 113 1.06 1.07 11.07
C ARG A 113 2.26 2.00 11.04
N HIS A 114 3.36 1.60 10.41
CA HIS A 114 4.66 2.24 10.53
C HIS A 114 5.16 2.81 9.21
N TYR A 115 4.65 2.34 8.07
CA TYR A 115 5.14 2.74 6.77
C TYR A 115 4.02 2.95 5.76
N VAL A 116 4.25 3.93 4.88
CA VAL A 116 3.43 4.19 3.69
C VAL A 116 4.34 4.25 2.48
N GLY A 117 3.90 3.70 1.36
CA GLY A 117 4.64 3.74 0.12
C GLY A 117 3.74 3.81 -1.10
N LEU A 118 4.36 4.09 -2.24
CA LEU A 118 3.73 4.09 -3.56
C LEU A 118 4.76 3.62 -4.61
N ASN A 119 4.26 3.14 -5.73
CA ASN A 119 5.07 2.82 -6.91
C ASN A 119 5.22 4.04 -7.85
N GLY A 120 4.27 4.96 -7.86
CA GLY A 120 4.31 6.05 -8.83
C GLY A 120 3.05 6.89 -8.90
N ILE A 121 3.17 8.04 -9.56
CA ILE A 121 2.10 8.99 -9.82
C ILE A 121 2.25 9.45 -11.27
N GLU A 122 1.21 9.21 -12.08
CA GLU A 122 1.12 9.76 -13.43
C GLU A 122 0.08 10.87 -13.46
N ILE A 123 0.38 11.96 -14.16
CA ILE A 123 -0.51 13.10 -14.33
C ILE A 123 -0.70 13.31 -15.82
N PHE A 124 -1.94 13.48 -16.27
CA PHE A 124 -2.28 13.70 -17.67
C PHE A 124 -3.03 15.02 -17.82
N SER A 125 -2.67 15.79 -18.85
CA SER A 125 -3.31 17.05 -19.18
C SER A 125 -4.67 16.84 -19.86
N SER A 126 -5.43 17.92 -20.05
CA SER A 126 -6.67 17.91 -20.84
C SER A 126 -6.50 17.44 -22.29
N THR A 127 -5.27 17.44 -22.83
CA THR A 127 -4.99 16.90 -24.17
C THR A 127 -4.65 15.42 -24.16
N GLY A 128 -4.59 14.79 -22.98
CA GLY A 128 -4.18 13.39 -22.81
C GLY A 128 -2.66 13.19 -22.73
N GLU A 129 -1.87 14.26 -22.85
CA GLU A 129 -0.41 14.20 -22.76
C GLU A 129 0.05 14.08 -21.31
N PRO A 130 1.10 13.29 -21.01
CA PRO A 130 1.67 13.21 -19.68
C PRO A 130 2.28 14.54 -19.24
N VAL A 131 2.07 14.90 -17.98
CA VAL A 131 2.64 16.09 -17.32
C VAL A 131 3.69 15.61 -16.33
N THR A 132 4.97 15.82 -16.65
CA THR A 132 6.07 15.53 -15.73
C THR A 132 6.29 16.72 -14.79
N PRO A 133 6.15 16.54 -13.47
CA PRO A 133 6.49 17.60 -12.51
C PRO A 133 7.95 18.00 -12.62
N VAL A 134 8.23 19.30 -12.57
CA VAL A 134 9.62 19.82 -12.55
C VAL A 134 10.26 19.70 -11.18
N HIS A 135 9.44 19.58 -10.13
CA HIS A 135 9.90 19.39 -8.77
C HIS A 135 8.93 18.51 -7.99
N ILE A 136 9.47 17.65 -7.14
CA ILE A 136 8.70 16.79 -6.24
C ILE A 136 9.41 16.71 -4.88
N THR A 137 8.62 16.78 -3.82
CA THR A 137 9.07 16.62 -2.43
C THR A 137 8.04 15.84 -1.64
N ALA A 138 8.46 15.26 -0.52
CA ALA A 138 7.55 14.65 0.43
C ALA A 138 7.92 15.01 1.87
N ASP A 139 6.93 14.97 2.74
CA ASP A 139 7.06 15.10 4.19
C ASP A 139 6.19 14.04 4.88
N PRO A 140 6.80 13.00 5.49
CA PRO A 140 8.24 12.72 5.52
C PRO A 140 8.81 12.37 4.12
N PRO A 141 10.09 12.69 3.84
CA PRO A 141 10.66 12.55 2.50
C PRO A 141 10.80 11.10 2.05
N ASP A 142 11.35 10.24 2.89
CA ASP A 142 11.47 8.80 2.68
C ASP A 142 11.98 8.11 3.97
N ILE A 143 12.22 6.79 3.90
CA ILE A 143 12.65 5.97 5.04
C ILE A 143 14.04 6.34 5.57
N ASN A 144 14.87 7.06 4.82
CA ASN A 144 16.22 7.43 5.24
C ASN A 144 16.26 8.47 6.36
N ILE A 145 15.12 9.05 6.75
CA ILE A 145 15.06 9.89 7.96
C ILE A 145 15.23 9.08 9.24
N LEU A 146 15.01 7.76 9.19
CA LEU A 146 15.16 6.87 10.33
C LEU A 146 16.64 6.48 10.50
N PRO A 147 17.18 6.45 11.73
CA PRO A 147 18.61 6.18 11.97
C PRO A 147 19.13 4.83 11.45
N ALA A 148 18.24 3.85 11.25
CA ALA A 148 18.58 2.53 10.72
C ALA A 148 18.80 2.53 9.19
N TYR A 149 18.46 3.63 8.52
CA TYR A 149 18.53 3.80 7.08
C TYR A 149 19.40 5.02 6.75
N GLY A 150 19.81 5.15 5.48
CA GLY A 150 20.67 6.26 5.08
C GLY A 150 21.10 6.23 3.62
N LYS A 151 20.96 5.08 2.95
CA LYS A 151 21.18 4.91 1.50
C LYS A 151 20.13 3.99 0.87
N ASP A 152 18.95 3.93 1.47
CA ASP A 152 17.83 3.17 0.93
C ASP A 152 17.36 3.83 -0.37
N PRO A 153 17.17 3.07 -1.46
CA PRO A 153 16.87 3.64 -2.76
C PRO A 153 15.43 4.15 -2.90
N ARG A 154 14.57 3.91 -1.90
CA ARG A 154 13.13 4.20 -2.00
C ARG A 154 12.78 5.66 -1.73
N VAL A 155 13.25 6.54 -2.61
CA VAL A 155 13.18 8.00 -2.48
C VAL A 155 11.99 8.59 -3.23
N VAL A 156 11.59 9.81 -2.88
CA VAL A 156 10.39 10.47 -3.44
C VAL A 156 10.46 10.68 -4.96
N THR A 157 11.65 10.86 -5.53
CA THR A 157 11.82 11.07 -6.98
C THR A 157 11.40 9.86 -7.81
N ASN A 158 11.38 8.66 -7.22
CA ASN A 158 10.94 7.45 -7.91
C ASN A 158 9.44 7.51 -8.26
N LEU A 159 8.66 8.37 -7.60
CA LEU A 159 7.24 8.51 -7.91
C LEU A 159 6.96 8.98 -9.35
N ILE A 160 7.93 9.65 -9.98
CA ILE A 160 7.78 10.29 -11.29
C ILE A 160 8.82 9.77 -12.31
N ASP A 161 9.43 8.61 -12.05
CA ASP A 161 10.49 8.05 -12.91
C ASP A 161 9.96 7.27 -14.14
N GLY A 162 8.64 7.05 -14.21
CA GLY A 162 7.97 6.33 -15.29
C GLY A 162 7.97 4.80 -15.15
N VAL A 163 8.53 4.24 -14.08
CA VAL A 163 8.66 2.78 -13.87
C VAL A 163 7.64 2.30 -12.82
N HIS A 164 6.37 2.25 -13.21
CA HIS A 164 5.29 2.04 -12.24
C HIS A 164 4.93 0.56 -11.99
N ARG A 165 4.98 -0.29 -13.03
CA ARG A 165 4.66 -1.72 -12.94
C ARG A 165 5.88 -2.53 -12.49
N THR A 166 6.28 -2.35 -11.23
CA THR A 166 7.51 -2.91 -10.68
C THR A 166 7.35 -3.39 -9.24
N GLN A 167 8.28 -4.24 -8.80
CA GLN A 167 8.49 -4.63 -7.39
C GLN A 167 9.92 -4.31 -6.91
N ASP A 168 10.72 -3.69 -7.77
CA ASP A 168 12.10 -3.32 -7.50
C ASP A 168 12.16 -2.06 -6.63
N ASP A 169 12.83 -2.15 -5.48
CA ASP A 169 13.00 -1.03 -4.53
C ASP A 169 13.64 0.21 -5.16
N MET A 170 14.39 0.05 -6.25
CA MET A 170 14.98 1.18 -7.00
C MET A 170 13.96 2.13 -7.61
N HIS A 171 12.71 1.68 -7.74
CA HIS A 171 11.62 2.39 -8.40
C HIS A 171 10.40 2.60 -7.48
N LEU A 172 10.57 2.39 -6.17
CA LEU A 172 9.50 2.58 -5.19
C LEU A 172 9.77 3.79 -4.32
N TRP A 173 8.73 4.34 -3.71
CA TRP A 173 8.87 5.28 -2.61
C TRP A 173 8.35 4.63 -1.33
N LEU A 174 9.05 4.88 -0.21
CA LEU A 174 8.65 4.41 1.11
C LEU A 174 9.02 5.45 2.16
N ALA A 175 8.07 5.81 3.00
CA ALA A 175 8.25 6.77 4.07
C ALA A 175 7.65 6.23 5.39
N PRO A 176 8.13 6.71 6.55
CA PRO A 176 7.49 6.38 7.82
C PRO A 176 6.08 6.96 7.89
N PHE A 177 5.17 6.20 8.48
CA PHE A 177 3.78 6.57 8.67
C PHE A 177 3.47 6.70 10.15
N THR A 178 2.59 7.64 10.48
CA THR A 178 2.11 7.86 11.85
C THR A 178 0.66 8.29 11.77
N PRO A 179 -0.30 7.43 12.19
CA PRO A 179 -1.72 7.75 12.11
C PRO A 179 -2.06 9.12 12.70
N GLY A 180 -2.89 9.90 11.99
CA GLY A 180 -3.30 11.25 12.41
C GLY A 180 -2.25 12.35 12.20
N ARG A 181 -1.06 12.03 11.67
CA ARG A 181 -0.11 13.03 11.16
C ARG A 181 -0.32 13.25 9.66
N LYS A 182 0.28 14.31 9.12
CA LYS A 182 0.25 14.60 7.68
C LYS A 182 1.35 13.82 6.98
N HIS A 183 1.02 13.27 5.80
CA HIS A 183 1.96 12.57 4.92
C HIS A 183 1.79 13.16 3.54
N ILE A 184 2.59 14.20 3.28
CA ILE A 184 2.40 15.09 2.15
C ILE A 184 3.36 14.73 1.03
N ILE A 185 2.87 14.68 -0.20
CA ILE A 185 3.68 14.72 -1.43
C ILE A 185 3.31 16.00 -2.16
N SER A 186 4.30 16.86 -2.44
CA SER A 186 4.10 18.12 -3.14
C SER A 186 4.82 18.10 -4.48
N MET A 187 4.11 18.50 -5.54
CA MET A 187 4.60 18.53 -6.92
C MET A 187 4.40 19.92 -7.53
N ASP A 188 5.44 20.45 -8.17
CA ASP A 188 5.34 21.60 -9.07
C ASP A 188 5.28 21.09 -10.51
N LEU A 189 4.15 21.30 -11.19
CA LEU A 189 3.96 20.93 -12.60
C LEU A 189 4.75 21.84 -13.56
N GLY A 190 5.39 22.89 -13.07
CA GLY A 190 6.20 23.86 -13.83
C GLY A 190 5.35 24.89 -14.58
N VAL A 191 4.22 24.46 -15.12
CA VAL A 191 3.25 25.29 -15.83
C VAL A 191 1.84 25.06 -15.30
N ARG A 192 0.98 26.08 -15.44
CA ARG A 192 -0.45 25.92 -15.19
C ARG A 192 -1.07 25.12 -16.32
N CYS A 193 -1.71 24.00 -16.00
CA CYS A 193 -2.41 23.15 -16.97
C CYS A 193 -3.72 22.61 -16.40
N CYS A 194 -4.63 22.21 -17.28
CA CYS A 194 -5.85 21.50 -16.90
C CYS A 194 -5.54 20.01 -16.80
N LEU A 195 -5.95 19.38 -15.70
CA LEU A 195 -5.68 17.97 -15.44
C LEU A 195 -6.87 17.11 -15.89
N ALA A 196 -6.62 16.12 -16.75
CA ALA A 196 -7.64 15.13 -17.13
C ALA A 196 -7.66 13.93 -16.20
N MET A 197 -6.48 13.48 -15.73
CA MET A 197 -6.35 12.29 -14.92
C MET A 197 -5.12 12.39 -14.04
N ILE A 198 -5.24 11.92 -12.80
CA ILE A 198 -4.12 11.58 -11.94
C ILE A 198 -4.24 10.09 -11.65
N ARG A 199 -3.23 9.30 -12.02
CA ARG A 199 -3.19 7.86 -11.75
C ARG A 199 -2.18 7.60 -10.63
N VAL A 200 -2.66 6.96 -9.57
CA VAL A 200 -1.82 6.56 -8.44
C VAL A 200 -1.50 5.08 -8.58
N TRP A 201 -0.21 4.75 -8.63
CA TRP A 201 0.28 3.38 -8.58
C TRP A 201 0.65 3.05 -7.15
N ASN A 202 -0.16 2.19 -6.53
CA ASN A 202 -0.02 1.86 -5.12
C ASN A 202 1.18 0.90 -4.87
N TYR A 203 1.64 0.81 -3.62
CA TYR A 203 2.84 0.07 -3.25
C TYR A 203 2.74 -1.43 -3.54
N ASN A 204 3.56 -1.92 -4.47
CA ASN A 204 3.45 -3.28 -5.01
C ASN A 204 4.68 -4.17 -4.77
N LYS A 205 5.53 -3.85 -3.79
CA LYS A 205 6.77 -4.60 -3.50
C LYS A 205 6.57 -6.12 -3.38
N SER A 206 5.49 -6.55 -2.70
CA SER A 206 5.09 -7.95 -2.59
C SER A 206 3.69 -8.05 -2.00
N ARG A 207 3.08 -9.24 -2.06
CA ARG A 207 1.76 -9.52 -1.45
C ARG A 207 1.67 -9.15 0.03
N ILE A 208 2.71 -9.41 0.81
CA ILE A 208 2.74 -9.08 2.23
C ILE A 208 3.04 -7.60 2.48
N HIS A 209 3.67 -6.92 1.54
CA HIS A 209 4.06 -5.53 1.69
C HIS A 209 3.07 -4.53 1.09
N SER A 210 2.11 -4.98 0.26
CA SER A 210 1.05 -4.11 -0.28
C SER A 210 0.14 -3.51 0.80
N PHE A 211 0.27 -3.91 2.07
CA PHE A 211 -0.41 -3.27 3.21
C PHE A 211 0.20 -1.92 3.57
N ARG A 212 1.40 -1.62 3.07
CA ARG A 212 2.05 -0.30 3.14
C ARG A 212 1.50 0.68 2.10
N GLY A 213 0.63 0.22 1.20
CA GLY A 213 0.03 1.10 0.21
C GLY A 213 -0.88 2.15 0.86
N ALA A 214 -0.99 3.32 0.22
CA ALA A 214 -1.95 4.35 0.59
C ALA A 214 -3.39 3.83 0.38
N ARG A 215 -4.28 4.12 1.34
CA ARG A 215 -5.70 3.77 1.27
C ARG A 215 -6.53 5.02 1.05
N GLU A 216 -6.71 5.86 2.06
CA GLU A 216 -7.42 7.14 1.89
C GLU A 216 -6.43 8.24 1.55
N MET A 217 -6.78 9.08 0.57
CA MET A 217 -5.99 10.26 0.22
C MET A 217 -6.86 11.46 -0.14
N GLU A 218 -6.27 12.64 0.04
CA GLU A 218 -6.78 13.91 -0.44
C GLU A 218 -5.79 14.51 -1.44
N MET A 219 -6.29 15.11 -2.52
CA MET A 219 -5.50 15.85 -3.49
C MET A 219 -5.99 17.29 -3.57
N ILE A 220 -5.06 18.23 -3.50
CA ILE A 220 -5.30 19.67 -3.51
C ILE A 220 -4.48 20.28 -4.64
N LEU A 221 -5.14 21.02 -5.53
CA LEU A 221 -4.51 21.74 -6.63
C LEU A 221 -4.65 23.24 -6.43
N ASP A 222 -3.53 23.96 -6.34
CA ASP A 222 -3.47 25.41 -6.06
C ASP A 222 -4.40 25.83 -4.87
N GLY A 223 -4.48 24.99 -3.83
CA GLY A 223 -5.27 25.24 -2.63
C GLY A 223 -6.75 24.80 -2.70
N ARG A 224 -7.20 24.19 -3.80
CA ARG A 224 -8.55 23.64 -3.95
C ARG A 224 -8.52 22.12 -3.90
N CYS A 225 -9.37 21.49 -3.07
CA CYS A 225 -9.53 20.04 -3.08
C CYS A 225 -10.09 19.59 -4.44
N ILE A 226 -9.41 18.63 -5.08
CA ILE A 226 -9.82 18.03 -6.36
C ILE A 226 -10.10 16.54 -6.26
N PHE A 227 -9.70 15.89 -5.18
CA PHE A 227 -10.01 14.49 -4.91
C PHE A 227 -9.96 14.22 -3.41
N ARG A 228 -10.89 13.41 -2.91
CA ARG A 228 -10.90 12.85 -1.57
C ARG A 228 -11.56 11.48 -1.66
N GLY A 229 -10.85 10.45 -1.24
CA GLY A 229 -11.40 9.09 -1.30
C GLY A 229 -10.36 7.98 -1.16
N GLU A 230 -10.81 6.76 -1.41
CA GLU A 230 -10.01 5.54 -1.29
C GLU A 230 -9.29 5.19 -2.61
N ILE A 231 -8.05 4.73 -2.50
CA ILE A 231 -7.23 4.17 -3.57
C ILE A 231 -7.09 2.67 -3.39
N ALA A 232 -7.38 1.93 -4.45
CA ALA A 232 -7.28 0.48 -4.47
C ALA A 232 -5.88 -0.02 -4.06
N LYS A 233 -5.88 -1.08 -3.25
CA LYS A 233 -4.67 -1.80 -2.85
C LYS A 233 -4.00 -2.45 -4.07
N ALA A 234 -2.67 -2.47 -4.11
CA ALA A 234 -1.96 -3.29 -5.10
C ALA A 234 -2.07 -4.79 -4.76
N SER A 235 -2.11 -5.65 -5.78
CA SER A 235 -2.22 -7.11 -5.61
C SER A 235 -0.99 -7.73 -4.93
N GLY A 236 0.18 -7.11 -5.08
CA GLY A 236 1.47 -7.66 -4.68
C GLY A 236 2.10 -8.60 -5.73
N THR A 237 1.55 -8.63 -6.95
CA THR A 237 2.02 -9.43 -8.08
C THR A 237 2.24 -8.54 -9.31
N LEU A 238 3.11 -8.98 -10.23
CA LEU A 238 3.27 -8.34 -11.55
C LEU A 238 2.33 -8.93 -12.61
N SER A 239 1.78 -10.11 -12.35
CA SER A 239 0.75 -10.74 -13.17
C SER A 239 -0.58 -10.04 -12.89
N GLY A 240 -1.02 -9.21 -13.83
CA GLY A 240 -2.28 -8.46 -13.79
C GLY A 240 -2.61 -7.88 -15.14
#